data_AF-A0A0C9VHF2-F1
#
_entry.id   AF-A0A0C9VHF2-F1
#
_cell.length_a   1.000
_cell.length_b   1.000
_cell.length_c   1.000
_cell.angle_alpha   90.00
_cell.angle_beta   90.00
_cell.angle_gamma   90.00
#
_symmetry.space_group_name_H-M   'P 1'
#
loop_
_entity.id
_entity.type
_entity.pdbx_description
1 polymer ?
#
loop_
_entity_poly.entity_id
_entity_poly.type
_entity_poly.pdbx_seq_one_letter_code
_entity_poly.pdbx_strand_id
1 'polypeptide(L)'
;MKKTLDSFSPGEISCQSGLSIPHVVSHLVFKRARVIGCYLSMPSGKLDTSSLVRSILKEGKIRFVPQIDLERGALDMLRVYDEAGLESLPSGR
;
A
#
# COMPACT_ATOMS: atom_id res chain seq x y z
N MET A 1 11.21 8.67 -15.90
CA MET A 1 10.79 8.04 -14.64
C MET A 1 10.30 6.61 -14.85
N LYS A 2 9.26 6.35 -15.67
CA LYS A 2 8.74 4.98 -15.91
C LYS A 2 9.81 3.95 -16.34
N LYS A 3 10.64 4.26 -17.35
CA LYS A 3 11.73 3.36 -17.80
C LYS A 3 12.72 2.98 -16.69
N THR A 4 12.99 3.89 -15.76
CA THR A 4 13.89 3.67 -14.62
C THR A 4 13.23 2.82 -13.53
N LEU A 5 11.93 3.02 -13.30
CA LEU A 5 11.17 2.23 -12.33
C LEU A 5 10.95 0.79 -12.83
N ASP A 6 10.71 0.63 -14.13
CA ASP A 6 10.52 -0.68 -14.78
C ASP A 6 11.83 -1.50 -14.84
N SER A 7 13.00 -0.87 -14.70
CA SER A 7 14.28 -1.57 -14.69
C SER A 7 14.66 -2.16 -13.33
N PHE A 8 13.91 -1.85 -12.26
CA PHE A 8 14.20 -2.43 -10.95
C PHE A 8 13.80 -3.91 -10.91
N SER A 9 14.74 -4.73 -10.47
CA SER A 9 14.48 -6.14 -10.19
C SER A 9 13.56 -6.31 -8.96
N PRO A 10 12.86 -7.45 -8.84
CA PRO A 10 12.08 -7.76 -7.64
C PRO A 10 12.91 -7.72 -6.35
N GLY A 11 14.19 -8.11 -6.42
CA GLY A 11 15.12 -8.05 -5.28
C GLY A 11 15.43 -6.62 -4.84
N GLU A 12 15.62 -5.70 -5.79
CA GLU A 12 15.84 -4.27 -5.48
C GLU A 12 14.59 -3.63 -4.88
N ILE A 13 13.40 -3.96 -5.42
CA ILE A 13 12.12 -3.49 -4.88
C ILE A 13 11.96 -3.98 -3.43
N SER A 14 12.19 -5.27 -3.19
CA SER A 14 12.10 -5.87 -1.85
C SER A 14 13.07 -5.22 -0.86
N CYS A 15 14.33 -5.05 -1.26
CA CYS A 15 15.36 -4.41 -0.45
C CYS A 15 14.98 -2.97 -0.08
N GLN A 16 14.61 -2.15 -1.07
CA GLN A 16 14.22 -0.75 -0.85
C GLN A 16 12.94 -0.64 0.00
N SER A 17 11.99 -1.56 -0.17
CA SER A 17 10.77 -1.62 0.64
C SER A 17 11.09 -1.97 2.09
N GLY A 18 11.97 -2.95 2.31
CA GLY A 18 12.45 -3.35 3.63
C GLY A 18 13.15 -2.23 4.40
N LEU A 19 13.83 -1.32 3.69
CA LEU A 19 14.43 -0.13 4.30
C LEU A 19 13.40 0.99 4.53
N SER A 20 12.54 1.26 3.55
CA SER A 20 11.66 2.43 3.55
C SER A 20 10.46 2.28 4.50
N ILE A 21 9.85 1.09 4.57
CA ILE A 21 8.64 0.89 5.40
C ILE A 21 8.89 1.12 6.89
N PRO A 22 9.98 0.62 7.51
CA PRO A 22 10.31 0.95 8.89
C PRO A 22 10.45 2.45 9.15
N HIS A 23 10.99 3.21 8.19
CA HIS A 23 11.08 4.66 8.31
C HIS A 23 9.69 5.30 8.37
N VAL A 24 8.77 4.89 7.48
CA VAL A 24 7.38 5.39 7.47
C VAL A 24 6.67 5.10 8.79
N VAL A 25 6.75 3.85 9.28
CA VAL A 25 6.08 3.44 10.52
C VAL A 25 6.67 4.13 11.75
N SER A 26 7.98 4.44 11.73
CA SER A 26 8.63 5.15 12.83
C SER A 26 8.26 6.65 12.90
N HIS A 27 7.78 7.23 11.80
CA HIS A 27 7.48 8.65 11.68
C HIS A 27 6.28 9.09 12.53
N LEU A 28 6.37 10.28 13.13
CA LEU A 28 5.36 10.78 14.07
C LEU A 28 3.98 10.96 13.42
N VAL A 29 3.95 11.37 12.15
CA VAL A 29 2.71 11.50 11.37
C VAL A 29 1.99 10.16 11.25
N PHE A 30 2.71 9.08 10.97
CA PHE A 30 2.13 7.73 10.88
C PHE A 30 1.60 7.28 12.25
N LYS A 31 2.41 7.44 13.30
CA LYS A 31 2.02 7.06 14.67
C LYS A 31 0.75 7.78 15.15
N ARG A 32 0.61 9.07 14.84
CA ARG A 32 -0.56 9.89 15.22
C ARG A 32 -1.77 9.68 14.31
N ALA A 33 -1.58 9.20 13.08
CA ALA A 33 -2.69 8.98 12.15
C ALA A 33 -3.65 7.90 12.69
N ARG A 34 -4.95 8.23 12.68
CA ARG A 34 -6.04 7.28 13.01
C ARG A 34 -6.62 6.62 11.76
N VAL A 35 -6.51 7.31 10.63
CA VAL A 35 -7.02 6.90 9.32
C VAL A 35 -5.88 6.99 8.33
N ILE A 36 -5.65 5.91 7.58
CA ILE A 36 -4.57 5.82 6.60
C ILE A 36 -5.13 5.27 5.28
N GLY A 37 -4.94 6.05 4.22
CA GLY A 37 -5.08 5.58 2.85
C GLY A 37 -3.77 4.98 2.36
N CYS A 38 -3.81 3.75 1.85
CA CYS A 38 -2.63 3.06 1.34
C CYS A 38 -3.00 2.27 0.09
N TYR A 39 -2.20 2.40 -0.97
CA TYR A 39 -2.38 1.57 -2.16
C TYR A 39 -1.90 0.13 -1.89
N LEU A 40 -2.42 -0.83 -2.63
CA LEU A 40 -1.95 -2.21 -2.60
C LEU A 40 -0.86 -2.40 -3.67
N SER A 41 0.18 -3.16 -3.31
CA SER A 41 1.41 -3.29 -4.09
C SER A 41 1.14 -3.59 -5.56
N MET A 42 1.87 -2.90 -6.44
CA MET A 42 1.83 -3.15 -7.88
C MET A 42 2.97 -4.08 -8.33
N PRO A 43 2.81 -4.80 -9.45
CA PRO A 43 3.79 -5.80 -9.90
C PRO A 43 5.16 -5.23 -10.29
N SER A 44 5.29 -3.94 -10.62
CA SER A 44 6.58 -3.33 -10.97
C SER A 44 6.71 -1.88 -10.50
N GLY A 45 7.96 -1.46 -10.27
CA GLY A 45 8.37 -0.05 -10.16
C GLY A 45 7.84 0.73 -8.96
N LYS A 46 7.22 0.06 -7.99
CA LYS A 46 6.74 0.66 -6.72
C LYS A 46 7.22 -0.17 -5.54
N LEU A 47 7.30 0.47 -4.37
CA LEU A 47 7.56 -0.23 -3.13
C LEU A 47 6.46 -1.26 -2.85
N ASP A 48 6.87 -2.40 -2.31
CA ASP A 48 5.97 -3.37 -1.72
C ASP A 48 5.43 -2.84 -0.39
N THR A 49 4.15 -2.46 -0.42
CA THR A 49 3.40 -1.93 0.71
C THR A 49 2.71 -3.00 1.56
N SER A 50 2.86 -4.29 1.23
CA SER A 50 2.16 -5.38 1.94
C SER A 50 2.44 -5.38 3.44
N SER A 51 3.69 -5.15 3.83
CA SER A 51 4.12 -5.06 5.24
C SER A 51 3.55 -3.82 5.96
N LEU A 52 3.46 -2.69 5.25
CA LEU A 52 2.86 -1.45 5.78
C LEU A 52 1.36 -1.65 6.03
N VAL A 53 0.67 -2.22 5.05
CA VAL A 53 -0.77 -2.49 5.09
C VAL A 53 -1.14 -3.44 6.24
N ARG A 54 -0.31 -4.45 6.52
CA ARG A 54 -0.44 -5.33 7.69
C ARG A 54 -0.14 -4.59 9.01
N SER A 55 0.84 -3.71 9.03
CA SER A 55 1.17 -2.90 10.22
C SER A 55 0.02 -1.97 10.61
N ILE A 56 -0.63 -1.33 9.63
CA ILE A 56 -1.81 -0.47 9.84
C ILE A 56 -2.95 -1.26 10.53
N LEU A 57 -3.20 -2.50 10.09
CA LEU A 57 -4.21 -3.37 10.73
C LEU A 57 -3.83 -3.73 12.16
N LYS A 58 -2.58 -4.15 12.39
CA LYS A 58 -2.10 -4.54 13.73
C LYS A 58 -2.17 -3.39 14.74
N GLU A 59 -1.95 -2.15 14.30
CA GLU A 59 -2.05 -0.95 15.15
C GLU A 59 -3.50 -0.49 15.38
N GLY A 60 -4.50 -1.20 14.84
CA GLY A 60 -5.92 -0.86 15.00
C GLY A 60 -6.34 0.44 14.30
N LYS A 61 -5.55 0.88 13.32
CA LYS A 61 -5.85 2.10 12.54
C LYS A 61 -6.89 1.79 11.46
N ILE A 62 -7.69 2.79 11.10
CA ILE A 62 -8.65 2.65 10.00
C ILE A 62 -7.88 2.69 8.68
N ARG A 63 -8.01 1.63 7.88
CA ARG A 63 -7.37 1.52 6.57
C ARG A 63 -8.35 1.77 5.45
N PHE A 64 -7.90 2.54 4.47
CA PHE A 64 -8.55 2.68 3.17
C PHE A 64 -7.60 2.26 2.04
N VAL A 65 -8.14 1.58 1.02
CA VAL A 65 -7.42 1.23 -0.21
C VAL A 65 -8.14 1.86 -1.41
N PRO A 66 -7.40 2.31 -2.44
CA PRO A 66 -8.02 2.89 -3.62
C PRO A 66 -8.74 1.82 -4.44
N GLN A 67 -9.98 2.12 -4.85
CA GLN A 67 -10.71 1.43 -5.89
C GLN A 67 -10.84 2.38 -7.08
N ILE A 68 -10.34 1.94 -8.24
CA ILE A 68 -10.40 2.71 -9.47
C ILE A 68 -11.67 2.31 -10.21
N ASP A 69 -12.50 3.30 -10.51
CA ASP A 69 -13.68 3.19 -11.36
C ASP A 69 -13.33 3.77 -12.74
N LEU A 70 -13.00 2.89 -13.68
CA LEU A 70 -12.56 3.28 -15.02
C LEU A 70 -13.69 3.88 -15.86
N GLU A 71 -14.93 3.48 -15.63
CA GLU A 71 -16.09 4.00 -16.38
C GLU A 71 -16.41 5.43 -15.96
N ARG A 72 -16.35 5.70 -14.66
CA ARG A 72 -16.57 7.05 -14.10
C ARG A 72 -15.33 7.93 -14.16
N GLY A 73 -14.15 7.36 -14.42
CA GLY A 73 -12.87 8.06 -14.32
C GLY A 73 -12.60 8.55 -12.89
N ALA A 74 -13.05 7.79 -11.89
CA ALA A 74 -13.05 8.18 -10.49
C ALA A 74 -12.21 7.23 -9.62
N LEU A 75 -11.78 7.73 -8.47
CA LEU A 75 -11.11 6.93 -7.44
C LEU A 75 -11.89 7.06 -6.15
N ASP A 76 -12.39 5.92 -5.66
CA ASP A 76 -13.04 5.80 -4.37
C ASP A 76 -12.07 5.15 -3.36
N MET A 77 -12.24 5.45 -2.08
CA MET A 77 -11.43 4.89 -1.00
C MET A 77 -12.26 3.87 -0.25
N LEU A 78 -11.94 2.59 -0.42
CA LEU A 78 -12.62 1.48 0.24
C LEU A 78 -12.02 1.21 1.62
N ARG A 79 -12.87 1.21 2.65
CA ARG A 79 -12.45 0.80 3.99
C ARG A 79 -12.25 -0.70 4.02
N VAL A 80 -11.14 -1.14 4.62
CA VAL A 80 -10.89 -2.56 4.86
C VAL A 80 -10.78 -2.82 6.36
N TYR A 81 -11.47 -3.85 6.84
CA TYR A 81 -11.68 -4.10 8.26
C TYR A 81 -10.68 -5.09 8.86
N ASP A 82 -10.27 -6.09 8.10
CA ASP A 82 -9.40 -7.17 8.56
C ASP A 82 -8.44 -7.67 7.46
N GLU A 83 -7.65 -8.70 7.78
CA GLU A 83 -6.74 -9.34 6.84
C GLU A 83 -7.49 -10.15 5.78
N ALA A 84 -8.56 -10.86 6.15
CA ALA A 84 -9.37 -11.65 5.20
C ALA A 84 -10.00 -10.77 4.12
N GLY A 85 -10.57 -9.63 4.50
CA GLY A 85 -11.14 -8.64 3.60
C GLY A 85 -10.08 -7.91 2.76
N LEU A 86 -8.80 -7.93 3.16
CA LEU A 86 -7.70 -7.47 2.31
C LEU A 86 -7.39 -8.50 1.24
N GLU A 87 -7.26 -9.77 1.63
CA GLU A 87 -6.89 -10.87 0.75
C GLU A 87 -7.98 -11.21 -0.26
N SER A 88 -9.24 -10.89 0.05
CA SER A 88 -10.37 -11.04 -0.88
C SER A 88 -10.41 -9.97 -1.97
N LEU A 89 -9.60 -8.90 -1.88
CA LEU A 89 -9.65 -7.83 -2.87
C LEU A 89 -9.04 -8.32 -4.19
N PRO A 90 -9.70 -8.03 -5.33
CA PRO A 90 -9.12 -8.34 -6.63
C PRO A 90 -7.85 -7.53 -6.83
N SER A 91 -6.86 -8.14 -7.48
CA SER A 91 -5.71 -7.40 -8.00
C SER A 91 -6.20 -6.30 -8.93
N GLY A 92 -5.75 -5.06 -8.72
CA GLY A 92 -6.07 -3.95 -9.61
C GLY A 92 -5.63 -4.29 -11.04
N ARG A 93 -6.59 -4.30 -11.97
CA ARG A 93 -6.34 -4.44 -13.41
C ARG A 93 -5.99 -3.10 -14.03
#